data_AF-A0AA96J5Y0-F1
#
_entry.id   AF-A0AA96J5Y0-F1
#
_cell.length_a   1.000
_cell.length_b   1.000
_cell.length_c   1.000
_cell.angle_alpha   90.00
_cell.angle_beta   90.00
_cell.angle_gamma   90.00
#
_symmetry.space_group_name_H-M   'P 1'
#
loop_
_entity.id
_entity.type
_entity.pdbx_description
1 polymer ?
#
loop_
_entity_poly.entity_id
_entity_poly.type
_entity_poly.pdbx_seq_one_letter_code
_entity_poly.pdbx_strand_id
1 'polypeptide(L)'
;MVHVDSPGWREAIDEIRAHGVRPAVALNPNTPLDALPADVTDILIMSIETGHAGAPFDDEAIRRSASLHNARPLATLGWDGGVNAERFRDAALSGVGWLISGGSLFNSPDIAARIQTAIAHYDVERMHTTPHCSISCTMCGLLYTERVLAGRIRCGFLTRRPPRNTRARRTSWLSILL
;
A
#
# COMPACT_ATOMS: atom_id res chain seq x y z
N MET A 1 17.87 -2.57 11.48
CA MET A 1 17.36 -3.62 10.57
C MET A 1 18.44 -4.67 10.42
N VAL A 2 18.08 -5.96 10.39
CA VAL A 2 19.03 -7.08 10.28
C VAL A 2 18.62 -7.97 9.12
N HIS A 3 19.58 -8.44 8.32
CA HIS A 3 19.31 -9.39 7.25
C HIS A 3 19.24 -10.81 7.82
N VAL A 4 18.15 -11.54 7.61
CA VAL A 4 17.94 -12.88 8.21
C VAL A 4 18.88 -13.95 7.64
N ASP A 5 19.49 -13.66 6.49
CA ASP A 5 20.53 -14.52 5.88
C ASP A 5 21.93 -14.31 6.47
N SER A 6 22.11 -13.34 7.38
CA SER A 6 23.41 -13.09 8.03
C SER A 6 23.64 -14.02 9.22
N PRO A 7 24.87 -14.50 9.46
CA PRO A 7 25.21 -15.19 10.70
C PRO A 7 24.93 -14.30 11.93
N GLY A 8 24.41 -14.89 13.01
CA GLY A 8 24.14 -14.16 14.25
C GLY A 8 22.95 -13.19 14.20
N TRP A 9 22.07 -13.30 13.19
CA TRP A 9 20.99 -12.34 13.00
C TRP A 9 19.99 -12.31 14.17
N ARG A 10 19.80 -13.43 14.88
CA ARG A 10 18.87 -13.51 16.02
C ARG A 10 19.40 -12.74 17.22
N GLU A 11 20.68 -12.93 17.51
CA GLU A 11 21.41 -12.23 18.56
C GLU A 11 21.40 -10.72 18.30
N ALA A 12 21.60 -10.29 17.05
CA ALA A 12 21.52 -8.89 16.66
C ALA A 12 20.10 -8.31 16.85
N ILE A 13 19.05 -9.09 16.59
CA ILE A 13 17.66 -8.67 16.86
C ILE A 13 17.42 -8.48 18.36
N ASP A 14 17.94 -9.39 19.20
CA ASP A 14 17.83 -9.28 20.66
C ASP A 14 18.62 -8.10 21.22
N GLU A 15 19.79 -7.81 20.67
CA GLU A 15 20.57 -6.62 21.01
C GLU A 15 19.81 -5.32 20.67
N ILE A 16 19.20 -5.25 19.48
CA ILE A 16 18.34 -4.11 19.09
C ILE A 16 17.21 -3.90 20.11
N ARG A 17 16.55 -4.99 20.54
CA ARG A 17 15.50 -4.94 21.55
C ARG A 17 16.03 -4.47 22.91
N ALA A 18 17.20 -4.93 23.33
CA ALA A 18 17.84 -4.54 24.59
C ALA A 18 18.13 -3.03 24.65
N HIS A 19 18.32 -2.39 23.50
CA HIS A 19 18.44 -0.93 23.38
C HIS A 19 17.11 -0.18 23.36
N GLY A 20 15.97 -0.86 23.53
CA GLY A 20 14.64 -0.25 23.48
C GLY A 20 14.22 0.17 22.07
N VAL A 21 14.88 -0.35 21.04
CA VAL A 21 14.58 -0.05 19.63
C VAL A 21 13.75 -1.19 19.04
N ARG A 22 12.81 -0.84 18.16
CA ARG A 22 12.02 -1.83 17.43
C ARG A 22 12.87 -2.48 16.34
N PRO A 23 13.03 -3.81 16.32
CA PRO A 23 13.74 -4.48 15.25
C PRO A 23 12.93 -4.48 13.95
N ALA A 24 13.67 -4.49 12.84
CA ALA A 24 13.19 -4.73 11.48
C ALA A 24 14.07 -5.78 10.82
N VAL A 25 13.53 -6.56 9.90
CA VAL A 25 14.27 -7.62 9.20
C VAL A 25 14.28 -7.42 7.70
N ALA A 26 15.36 -7.84 7.04
CA ALA A 26 15.46 -7.95 5.59
C ALA A 26 15.68 -9.41 5.18
N LEU A 27 15.22 -9.80 3.98
CA LEU A 27 15.43 -11.15 3.43
C LEU A 27 15.64 -11.11 1.92
N ASN A 28 16.51 -12.01 1.43
CA ASN A 28 16.72 -12.20 -0.01
C ASN A 28 15.50 -12.85 -0.69
N PRO A 29 15.39 -12.74 -2.04
CA PRO A 29 14.27 -13.32 -2.79
C PRO A 29 14.07 -14.83 -2.54
N ASN A 30 15.16 -15.57 -2.36
CA ASN A 30 15.17 -17.02 -2.20
C ASN A 30 15.05 -17.50 -0.75
N THR A 31 15.15 -16.59 0.23
CA THR A 31 15.07 -16.94 1.65
C THR A 31 13.66 -17.42 1.99
N PRO A 32 13.45 -18.50 2.74
CA PRO A 32 12.11 -18.91 3.17
C PRO A 32 11.39 -17.87 4.04
N LEU A 33 10.07 -17.68 3.84
CA LEU A 33 9.27 -16.71 4.62
C LEU A 33 9.07 -17.11 6.08
N ASP A 34 9.17 -18.39 6.39
CA ASP A 34 9.08 -18.95 7.75
C ASP A 34 10.32 -18.67 8.61
N ALA A 35 11.42 -18.20 8.00
CA ALA A 35 12.59 -17.72 8.72
C ALA A 35 12.33 -16.40 9.47
N LEU A 36 11.27 -15.67 9.12
CA LEU A 36 10.93 -14.37 9.70
C LEU A 36 10.41 -14.52 11.14
N PRO A 37 10.91 -13.72 12.10
CA PRO A 37 10.33 -13.68 13.45
C PRO A 37 8.88 -13.23 13.42
N ALA A 38 8.01 -13.93 14.16
CA ALA A 38 6.57 -13.69 14.19
C ALA A 38 6.18 -12.33 14.81
N ASP A 39 7.05 -11.75 15.63
CA ASP A 39 6.81 -10.50 16.35
C ASP A 39 7.43 -9.26 15.68
N VAL A 40 8.30 -9.44 14.67
CA VAL A 40 8.85 -8.34 13.87
C VAL A 40 7.84 -7.90 12.82
N THR A 41 7.47 -6.63 12.84
CA THR A 41 6.44 -6.06 11.95
C THR A 41 7.02 -5.32 10.74
N ASP A 42 8.22 -4.75 10.86
CA ASP A 42 8.88 -4.05 9.75
C ASP A 42 9.75 -5.04 8.97
N ILE A 43 9.36 -5.34 7.72
CA ILE A 43 9.96 -6.40 6.89
C ILE A 43 10.35 -5.80 5.53
N LEU A 44 11.62 -5.92 5.17
CA LEU A 44 12.16 -5.53 3.87
C LEU A 44 12.41 -6.75 2.99
N ILE A 45 11.65 -6.86 1.91
CA ILE A 45 11.87 -7.90 0.90
C ILE A 45 12.87 -7.33 -0.11
N MET A 46 14.04 -7.94 -0.18
CA MET A 46 14.99 -7.60 -1.24
C MET A 46 14.38 -8.06 -2.57
N SER A 47 14.31 -7.15 -3.54
CA SER A 47 13.86 -7.42 -4.91
C SER A 47 15.02 -7.63 -5.88
N ILE A 48 16.23 -7.81 -5.35
CA ILE A 48 17.42 -8.35 -6.01
C ILE A 48 18.21 -9.15 -4.98
N GLU A 49 19.12 -10.02 -5.40
CA GLU A 49 20.03 -10.67 -4.46
C GLU A 49 20.98 -9.63 -3.82
N THR A 50 21.08 -9.62 -2.49
CA THR A 50 21.95 -8.68 -1.77
C THR A 50 23.39 -8.72 -2.30
N GLY A 51 24.00 -7.54 -2.45
CA GLY A 51 25.35 -7.38 -3.02
C GLY A 51 25.38 -7.17 -4.54
N HIS A 52 24.26 -7.31 -5.25
CA HIS A 52 24.19 -7.17 -6.71
C HIS A 52 23.56 -5.84 -7.16
N ALA A 53 24.12 -4.71 -6.71
CA ALA A 53 23.59 -3.38 -7.06
C ALA A 53 23.48 -3.18 -8.59
N GLY A 54 22.32 -2.70 -9.05
CA GLY A 54 22.04 -2.49 -10.47
C GLY A 54 21.45 -3.69 -11.21
N ALA A 55 21.30 -4.84 -10.54
CA ALA A 55 20.54 -5.97 -11.06
C ALA A 55 19.07 -5.59 -11.35
N PRO A 56 18.42 -6.27 -12.33
CA PRO A 56 17.01 -6.06 -12.60
C PRO A 56 16.15 -6.53 -11.42
N PHE A 57 15.01 -5.88 -11.23
CA PHE A 57 14.01 -6.24 -10.23
C PHE A 57 13.52 -7.69 -10.43
N ASP A 58 13.49 -8.46 -9.34
CA ASP A 58 12.95 -9.81 -9.26
C ASP A 58 11.46 -9.78 -8.94
N ASP A 59 10.62 -10.17 -9.91
CA ASP A 59 9.16 -10.19 -9.80
C ASP A 59 8.64 -11.12 -8.69
N GLU A 60 9.48 -12.05 -8.20
CA GLU A 60 9.15 -12.87 -7.03
C GLU A 60 8.86 -12.03 -5.77
N ALA A 61 9.48 -10.86 -5.65
CA ALA A 61 9.19 -9.91 -4.56
C ALA A 61 7.71 -9.49 -4.51
N ILE A 62 7.04 -9.39 -5.67
CA ILE A 62 5.61 -9.04 -5.78
C ILE A 62 4.76 -10.13 -5.11
N ARG A 63 4.98 -11.39 -5.52
CA ARG A 63 4.24 -12.55 -5.03
C ARG A 63 4.43 -12.75 -3.53
N ARG A 64 5.67 -12.60 -3.06
CA ARG A 64 6.03 -12.76 -1.64
C ARG A 64 5.43 -11.67 -0.77
N SER A 65 5.41 -10.43 -1.27
CA SER A 65 4.79 -9.30 -0.56
C SER A 65 3.30 -9.51 -0.39
N ALA A 66 2.60 -9.90 -1.47
CA ALA A 66 1.16 -10.18 -1.39
C ALA A 66 0.87 -11.34 -0.40
N SER A 67 1.69 -12.39 -0.40
CA SER A 67 1.58 -13.51 0.54
C SER A 67 1.75 -13.05 2.00
N LEU A 68 2.81 -12.27 2.27
CA LEU A 68 3.08 -11.72 3.60
C LEU A 68 2.01 -10.73 4.05
N HIS A 69 1.54 -9.87 3.16
CA HIS A 69 0.50 -8.89 3.46
C HIS A 69 -0.78 -9.57 3.95
N ASN A 70 -1.16 -10.68 3.28
CA ASN A 70 -2.31 -11.49 3.68
C ASN A 70 -2.07 -12.26 4.99
N ALA A 71 -0.87 -12.82 5.18
CA ALA A 71 -0.55 -13.62 6.35
C ALA A 71 -0.28 -12.78 7.61
N ARG A 72 0.22 -11.55 7.44
CA ARG A 72 0.68 -10.65 8.50
C ARG A 72 0.13 -9.24 8.25
N PRO A 73 -1.18 -9.00 8.43
CA PRO A 73 -1.82 -7.71 8.10
C PRO A 73 -1.32 -6.52 8.93
N LEU A 74 -0.64 -6.78 10.05
CA LEU A 74 0.00 -5.75 10.89
C LEU A 74 1.46 -5.47 10.49
N ALA A 75 2.02 -6.21 9.53
CA ALA A 75 3.37 -6.00 9.06
C ALA A 75 3.41 -4.84 8.06
N THR A 76 4.45 -4.01 8.17
CA THR A 76 4.78 -2.98 7.20
C THR A 76 5.86 -3.53 6.27
N LEU A 77 5.48 -3.80 5.02
CA LEU A 77 6.37 -4.39 4.03
C LEU A 77 7.10 -3.32 3.21
N GLY A 78 8.36 -3.58 2.85
CA GLY A 78 9.17 -2.73 2.00
C GLY A 78 9.86 -3.49 0.87
N TRP A 79 10.26 -2.77 -0.18
CA TRP A 79 11.18 -3.26 -1.22
C TRP A 79 12.49 -2.49 -1.26
N ASP A 80 13.57 -3.22 -1.53
CA ASP A 80 14.89 -2.66 -1.85
C ASP A 80 15.55 -3.46 -2.99
N GLY A 81 16.13 -2.72 -3.94
CA GLY A 81 16.82 -3.27 -5.11
C GLY A 81 16.02 -3.17 -6.40
N GLY A 82 16.51 -2.42 -7.38
CA GLY A 82 15.88 -2.34 -8.70
C GLY A 82 14.51 -1.63 -8.75
N VAL A 83 14.07 -0.98 -7.67
CA VAL A 83 12.77 -0.28 -7.60
C VAL A 83 12.78 0.98 -8.48
N ASN A 84 11.88 1.02 -9.46
CA ASN A 84 11.72 2.10 -10.43
C ASN A 84 10.22 2.47 -10.60
N ALA A 85 9.93 3.46 -11.45
CA ALA A 85 8.58 3.97 -11.66
C ALA A 85 7.58 2.92 -12.17
N GLU A 86 8.03 1.93 -12.94
CA GLU A 86 7.18 0.86 -13.48
C GLU A 86 6.68 -0.06 -12.37
N ARG A 87 7.39 -0.10 -11.23
CA ARG A 87 7.08 -0.99 -10.09
C ARG A 87 6.20 -0.37 -9.02
N PHE A 88 5.94 0.93 -9.07
CA PHE A 88 5.16 1.61 -8.02
C PHE A 88 3.73 1.10 -7.92
N ARG A 89 3.11 0.78 -9.06
CA ARG A 89 1.78 0.16 -9.08
C ARG A 89 1.79 -1.23 -8.46
N ASP A 90 2.76 -2.06 -8.82
CA ASP A 90 2.88 -3.43 -8.30
C ASP A 90 3.15 -3.44 -6.79
N ALA A 91 3.96 -2.48 -6.32
CA ALA A 91 4.20 -2.29 -4.89
C ALA A 91 2.91 -1.96 -4.13
N ALA A 92 2.13 -1.00 -4.63
CA ALA A 92 0.86 -0.63 -4.03
C ALA A 92 -0.12 -1.82 -3.97
N LEU A 93 -0.24 -2.59 -5.07
CA LEU A 93 -1.14 -3.75 -5.15
C LEU A 93 -0.70 -4.94 -4.31
N SER A 94 0.60 -5.09 -4.07
CA SER A 94 1.16 -6.19 -3.26
C SER A 94 1.19 -5.90 -1.76
N GLY A 95 0.70 -4.72 -1.33
CA GLY A 95 0.60 -4.34 0.08
C GLY A 95 1.90 -3.78 0.68
N VAL A 96 2.86 -3.39 -0.16
CA VAL A 96 4.12 -2.78 0.25
C VAL A 96 3.90 -1.32 0.66
N GLY A 97 4.32 -0.94 1.86
CA GLY A 97 4.09 0.40 2.40
C GLY A 97 5.22 1.40 2.16
N TRP A 98 6.44 0.93 1.86
CA TRP A 98 7.61 1.78 1.67
C TRP A 98 8.57 1.19 0.63
N LEU A 99 9.33 2.07 -0.02
CA LEU A 99 10.19 1.72 -1.14
C LEU A 99 11.56 2.36 -0.97
N ILE A 100 12.62 1.59 -1.19
CA ILE A 100 13.99 2.10 -1.33
C ILE A 100 14.31 2.16 -2.82
N SER A 101 14.55 3.38 -3.31
CA SER A 101 15.00 3.61 -4.69
C SER A 101 16.30 4.41 -4.68
N GLY A 102 17.38 3.75 -5.12
CA GLY A 102 18.69 4.38 -5.29
C GLY A 102 18.86 4.98 -6.68
N GLY A 103 19.66 4.33 -7.53
CA GLY A 103 20.03 4.85 -8.85
C GLY A 103 18.86 5.23 -9.75
N SER A 104 17.72 4.53 -9.70
CA SER A 104 16.53 4.90 -10.49
C SER A 104 15.96 6.28 -10.13
N LEU A 105 16.06 6.66 -8.86
CA LEU A 105 15.64 7.96 -8.37
C LEU A 105 16.72 9.01 -8.65
N PHE A 106 17.96 8.77 -8.24
CA PHE A 106 19.05 9.75 -8.35
C PHE A 106 19.51 10.04 -9.79
N ASN A 107 19.33 9.10 -10.72
CA ASN A 107 19.59 9.33 -12.14
C ASN A 107 18.37 9.86 -12.90
N SER A 108 17.27 10.14 -12.19
CA SER A 108 16.08 10.73 -12.81
C SER A 108 16.37 12.18 -13.22
N PRO A 109 15.96 12.61 -14.42
CA PRO A 109 16.08 14.02 -14.81
C PRO A 109 15.22 14.94 -13.93
N ASP A 110 14.18 14.40 -13.28
CA ASP A 110 13.33 15.12 -12.34
C ASP A 110 12.93 14.21 -11.16
N ILE A 111 13.70 14.33 -10.07
CA ILE A 111 13.49 13.59 -8.82
C ILE A 111 12.13 13.92 -8.21
N ALA A 112 11.71 15.19 -8.26
CA ALA A 112 10.46 15.62 -7.65
C ALA A 112 9.26 14.98 -8.38
N ALA A 113 9.26 15.02 -9.72
CA ALA A 113 8.24 14.35 -10.52
C ALA A 113 8.21 12.83 -10.26
N ARG A 114 9.38 12.21 -10.08
CA ARG A 114 9.47 10.78 -9.76
C ARG A 114 8.84 10.44 -8.42
N ILE A 115 9.10 11.25 -7.38
CA ILE A 115 8.46 11.09 -6.06
C ILE A 115 6.95 11.29 -6.16
N GLN A 116 6.48 12.29 -6.90
CA GLN A 116 5.05 12.53 -7.10
C GLN A 116 4.35 11.35 -7.80
N THR A 117 5.02 10.72 -8.77
CA THR A 117 4.50 9.50 -9.41
C THR A 117 4.35 8.36 -8.41
N ALA A 118 5.33 8.17 -7.52
CA ALA A 118 5.23 7.17 -6.45
C ALA A 118 4.03 7.44 -5.54
N ILE A 119 3.89 8.67 -5.04
CA ILE A 119 2.79 9.09 -4.15
C ILE A 119 1.43 8.84 -4.83
N ALA A 120 1.27 9.22 -6.10
CA ALA A 120 0.03 9.06 -6.83
C ALA A 120 -0.45 7.59 -6.90
N HIS A 121 0.47 6.63 -7.05
CA HIS A 121 0.10 5.20 -7.04
C HIS A 121 -0.38 4.71 -5.67
N TYR A 122 0.17 5.27 -4.58
CA TYR A 122 -0.23 4.91 -3.23
C TYR A 122 -1.53 5.58 -2.78
N ASP A 123 -1.81 6.79 -3.23
CA ASP A 123 -3.03 7.52 -2.87
C ASP A 123 -4.28 6.96 -3.56
N VAL A 124 -4.16 6.57 -4.84
CA VAL A 124 -5.28 5.96 -5.60
C VAL A 124 -5.69 4.62 -5.00
N GLU A 125 -4.73 3.78 -4.62
CA GLU A 125 -5.03 2.42 -4.13
C GLU A 125 -5.47 2.40 -2.66
N ARG A 126 -5.03 3.36 -1.82
CA ARG A 126 -5.63 3.56 -0.48
C ARG A 126 -7.10 3.92 -0.56
N MET A 127 -7.54 4.58 -1.63
CA MET A 127 -8.96 4.89 -1.85
C MET A 127 -9.79 3.65 -2.21
N HIS A 128 -9.18 2.62 -2.81
CA HIS A 128 -9.84 1.39 -3.25
C HIS A 128 -9.75 0.22 -2.25
N THR A 129 -8.75 0.20 -1.37
CA THR A 129 -8.48 -0.91 -0.43
C THR A 129 -9.01 -0.69 0.99
N THR A 130 -9.44 0.52 1.36
CA THR A 130 -10.17 0.74 2.62
C THR A 130 -11.67 0.43 2.44
N PRO A 131 -12.27 -0.52 3.17
CA PRO A 131 -13.72 -0.78 3.11
C PRO A 131 -14.57 0.34 3.73
N HIS A 132 -13.94 1.41 4.23
CA HIS A 132 -14.59 2.57 4.82
C HIS A 132 -13.96 3.85 4.28
N CYS A 133 -14.35 4.26 3.08
CA CYS A 133 -14.17 5.64 2.64
C CYS A 133 -15.15 6.53 3.42
N SER A 134 -14.79 6.89 4.65
CA SER A 134 -15.42 8.00 5.36
C SER A 134 -14.70 9.28 4.97
N ILE A 135 -15.01 9.81 3.78
CA ILE A 135 -14.89 11.26 3.59
C ILE A 135 -15.98 11.87 4.46
N SER A 136 -15.65 12.17 5.72
CA SER A 136 -16.43 13.10 6.51
C SER A 136 -16.31 14.47 5.86
N CYS A 137 -17.19 14.77 4.91
CA CYS A 137 -17.53 16.15 4.59
C CYS A 137 -18.24 16.71 5.83
N THR A 138 -17.48 17.26 6.77
CA THR A 138 -17.99 17.84 8.02
C THR A 138 -18.87 19.08 7.77
N MET A 139 -19.18 19.39 6.51
CA MET A 139 -20.04 20.50 6.11
C MET A 139 -21.49 20.11 5.75
N CYS A 140 -21.84 18.81 5.64
CA CYS A 140 -23.19 18.43 5.15
C CYS A 140 -23.95 17.27 5.86
N GLY A 141 -23.43 16.63 6.91
CA GLY A 141 -24.23 15.72 7.76
C GLY A 141 -24.96 14.56 7.05
N LEU A 142 -24.43 14.06 5.93
CA LEU A 142 -24.99 12.97 5.13
C LEU A 142 -24.16 11.70 5.31
N LEU A 143 -24.80 10.63 5.77
CA LEU A 143 -24.23 9.28 5.85
C LEU A 143 -24.24 8.69 4.44
N TYR A 144 -23.06 8.27 3.97
CA TYR A 144 -22.84 7.67 2.66
C TYR A 144 -22.43 6.20 2.87
N THR A 145 -23.08 5.27 2.17
CA THR A 145 -22.67 3.87 2.14
C THR A 145 -22.48 3.45 0.69
N GLU A 146 -21.23 3.35 0.23
CA GLU A 146 -20.93 2.72 -1.06
C GLU A 146 -20.82 1.22 -0.90
N ARG A 147 -21.44 0.49 -1.84
CA ARG A 147 -21.01 -0.87 -2.18
C ARG A 147 -20.50 -0.83 -3.61
N VAL A 148 -19.20 -1.08 -3.78
CA VAL A 148 -18.61 -1.34 -5.10
C VAL A 148 -18.93 -2.78 -5.47
N LEU A 149 -19.91 -2.99 -6.35
CA LEU A 149 -20.12 -4.27 -7.02
C LEU A 149 -19.67 -4.13 -8.48
N ALA A 150 -18.62 -4.86 -8.84
CA ALA A 150 -18.22 -5.19 -10.21
C ALA A 150 -17.97 -4.00 -11.16
N GLY A 151 -17.05 -3.10 -10.80
CA GLY A 151 -16.40 -2.21 -11.79
C GLY A 151 -17.30 -1.17 -12.46
N ARG A 152 -18.47 -0.84 -11.89
CA ARG A 152 -19.30 0.28 -12.33
C ARG A 152 -19.59 1.21 -11.16
N ILE A 153 -19.16 2.46 -11.26
CA ILE A 153 -19.57 3.53 -10.33
C ILE A 153 -21.05 3.82 -10.60
N ARG A 154 -21.93 3.50 -9.64
CA ARG A 154 -23.31 3.98 -9.65
C ARG A 154 -23.45 5.06 -8.58
N CYS A 155 -23.53 6.32 -9.00
CA CYS A 155 -23.88 7.42 -8.12
C CYS A 155 -25.39 7.38 -7.90
N GLY A 156 -25.82 6.98 -6.70
CA GLY A 156 -27.23 6.91 -6.31
C GLY A 156 -27.58 7.99 -5.30
N PHE A 157 -28.47 8.91 -5.67
CA PHE A 157 -28.98 9.95 -4.77
C PHE A 157 -30.02 9.33 -3.83
N LEU A 158 -29.64 9.00 -2.59
CA LEU A 158 -30.59 8.67 -1.52
C LEU A 158 -31.14 9.98 -0.94
N THR A 159 -32.20 10.52 -1.54
CA THR A 159 -32.96 11.60 -0.90
C THR A 159 -33.48 11.11 0.44
N ARG A 160 -32.98 11.67 1.55
CA ARG A 160 -33.60 11.51 2.87
C ARG A 160 -35.08 11.90 2.75
N ARG A 161 -35.96 11.14 3.42
CA ARG A 161 -37.39 11.47 3.60
C ARG A 161 -37.55 12.96 3.89
N PRO A 162 -38.45 13.69 3.20
CA PRO A 162 -38.70 15.08 3.53
C PRO A 162 -39.33 15.17 4.92
N PRO A 163 -39.14 16.29 5.65
CA PRO A 163 -39.78 16.51 6.94
C PRO A 163 -41.30 16.42 6.79
N ARG A 164 -41.96 15.88 7.83
CA ARG A 164 -43.43 15.85 7.90
C ARG A 164 -43.96 17.28 7.75
N ASN A 165 -44.87 17.44 6.80
CA ASN A 165 -45.69 18.62 6.51
C ASN A 165 -45.11 19.64 5.51
N THR A 166 -45.22 19.35 4.22
CA THR A 166 -45.71 20.30 3.19
C THR A 166 -46.23 19.53 1.97
N ARG A 167 -47.36 19.99 1.42
CA ARG A 167 -48.14 19.43 0.30
C ARG A 167 -47.30 18.96 -0.90
N ALA A 168 -47.62 17.75 -1.37
CA ALA A 168 -47.18 17.18 -2.63
C ALA A 168 -47.51 18.07 -3.85
N ARG A 169 -46.55 18.20 -4.78
CA ARG A 169 -46.81 18.48 -6.21
C ARG A 169 -45.65 17.98 -7.09
N ARG A 170 -46.01 16.96 -7.89
CA ARG A 170 -45.60 16.62 -9.27
C ARG A 170 -44.12 16.45 -9.63
N THR A 171 -43.85 15.22 -10.06
CA THR A 171 -42.77 14.74 -10.91
C THR A 171 -42.56 15.55 -12.19
N SER A 172 -41.30 15.85 -12.54
CA SER A 172 -40.86 16.11 -13.91
C SER A 172 -39.50 15.46 -14.14
N TRP A 173 -39.47 14.53 -15.10
CA TRP A 173 -38.27 13.90 -15.64
C TRP A 173 -37.59 14.89 -16.58
N LEU A 174 -36.27 15.05 -16.47
CA LEU A 174 -35.47 15.66 -17.53
C LEU A 174 -34.18 14.86 -17.71
N SER A 175 -34.13 14.14 -18.84
CA SER A 175 -32.95 13.50 -19.41
C SER A 175 -32.05 14.58 -20.00
N ILE A 176 -30.75 14.59 -19.68
CA ILE A 176 -29.75 15.26 -20.52
C ILE A 176 -28.54 14.34 -20.65
N LEU A 177 -28.41 13.81 -21.88
CA LEU A 177 -27.15 13.40 -22.49
C LEU A 177 -26.35 14.67 -22.81
N LEU A 178 -25.11 14.73 -22.33
CA LEU A 178 -23.91 15.23 -23.00
C LEU A 178 -22.70 14.81 -22.15
#